data_AF-A0A0G1DRF2-F1
#
_entry.id   AF-A0A0G1DRF2-F1
#
_cell.length_a   1.000
_cell.length_b   1.000
_cell.length_c   1.000
_cell.angle_alpha   90.00
_cell.angle_beta   90.00
_cell.angle_gamma   90.00
#
_symmetry.space_group_name_H-M   'P 1'
#
loop_
_entity.id
_entity.type
_entity.pdbx_description
1 polymer ?
#
loop_
_entity_poly.entity_id
_entity_poly.type
_entity_poly.pdbx_seq_one_letter_code
_entity_poly.pdbx_strand_id
1 'polypeptide(L)' 'FLTLPLTIVTLGLFILVINGLLVMLASYIVPGFTVASFWWALLFGIVLAIVSWVLERFEKEE' A
#
# COMPACT_ATOMS: atom_id res chain seq x y z
N PHE A 1 0.13 29.08 -10.19
CA PHE A 1 -1.03 28.19 -10.39
C PHE A 1 -0.62 26.74 -10.66
N LEU A 2 0.46 26.46 -11.40
CA LEU A 2 0.94 25.08 -11.67
C LEU A 2 1.67 24.42 -10.49
N THR A 3 2.18 25.21 -9.54
CA THR A 3 2.88 24.72 -8.34
C THR A 3 1.98 23.91 -7.41
N LEU A 4 0.73 24.33 -7.20
CA LEU A 4 -0.21 23.62 -6.33
C LEU A 4 -0.57 22.20 -6.82
N PRO A 5 -0.99 21.98 -8.08
CA PRO A 5 -1.27 20.63 -8.57
C PRO A 5 -0.01 19.76 -8.62
N LEU A 6 1.16 20.34 -8.93
CA LEU A 6 2.41 19.61 -8.90
C LEU A 6 2.76 19.13 -7.49
N THR A 7 2.57 19.95 -6.46
CA THR A 7 2.80 19.57 -5.06
C THR A 7 1.85 18.46 -4.60
N ILE A 8 0.57 18.48 -5.00
CA ILE A 8 -0.37 17.40 -4.65
C ILE A 8 0.06 16.09 -5.29
N VAL A 9 0.49 16.12 -6.56
CA VAL A 9 0.98 14.93 -7.26
C VAL A 9 2.24 14.39 -6.60
N THR A 10 3.22 15.24 -6.25
CA THR A 10 4.46 14.77 -5.62
C THR A 10 4.24 14.25 -4.19
N LEU A 11 3.38 14.90 -3.40
CA LEU A 11 3.01 14.40 -2.07
C LEU A 11 2.24 13.07 -2.17
N GLY A 12 1.31 12.94 -3.11
CA GLY A 12 0.59 11.69 -3.36
C GLY A 12 1.51 10.57 -3.84
N LEU A 13 2.44 10.88 -4.75
CA LEU A 13 3.44 9.94 -5.25
C LEU A 13 4.40 9.49 -4.13
N PHE A 14 4.79 10.40 -3.23
CA PHE A 14 5.63 10.05 -2.09
C PHE A 14 4.94 9.08 -1.13
N ILE A 15 3.63 9.27 -0.88
CA ILE A 15 2.82 8.34 -0.08
C ILE A 15 2.77 6.95 -0.71
N LEU A 16 2.63 6.88 -2.04
CA LEU A 16 2.69 5.61 -2.79
C LEU A 16 4.04 4.90 -2.63
N VAL A 17 5.14 5.66 -2.69
CA VAL A 17 6.50 5.13 -2.49
C VAL A 17 6.68 4.57 -1.08
N ILE A 18 6.27 5.32 -0.06
CA ILE A 18 6.37 4.87 1.34
C ILE A 18 5.56 3.60 1.58
N ASN A 19 4.32 3.50 1.07
CA ASN A 19 3.51 2.29 1.21
C ASN A 19 4.15 1.07 0.54
N GLY A 20 4.69 1.22 -0.67
CA GLY A 20 5.43 0.14 -1.34
C GLY A 20 6.67 -0.30 -0.55
N LEU A 21 7.41 0.65 0.04
CA LEU A 21 8.56 0.36 0.90
C LEU A 21 8.14 -0.37 2.18
N LEU A 22 7.02 -0.01 2.81
CA LEU A 22 6.48 -0.71 3.98
C LEU A 22 6.12 -2.17 3.64
N VAL A 23 5.51 -2.42 2.48
CA VAL A 23 5.21 -3.78 2.02
C VAL A 23 6.49 -4.57 1.75
N MET A 24 7.50 -3.96 1.13
CA MET A 24 8.80 -4.60 0.96
C MET A 24 9.43 -4.93 2.32
N LEU A 25 9.36 -4.02 3.30
CA LEU A 25 9.85 -4.27 4.64
C LEU A 25 9.10 -5.44 5.31
N ALA A 26 7.77 -5.48 5.17
CA ALA A 26 6.95 -6.59 5.67
C ALA A 26 7.35 -7.93 5.03
N SER A 27 7.74 -7.94 3.74
CA SER A 27 8.23 -9.15 3.06
C SER A 27 9.52 -9.72 3.64
N TYR A 28 10.36 -8.87 4.26
CA TYR A 28 11.54 -9.33 4.98
C TYR A 28 11.24 -9.80 6.41
N ILE A 29 10.17 -9.30 7.03
CA ILE A 29 9.81 -9.61 8.41
C ILE A 29 8.96 -10.88 8.49
N VAL A 30 8.06 -11.10 7.53
CA VAL A 30 7.11 -12.21 7.54
C VAL A 30 7.66 -13.39 6.73
N PRO A 31 8.05 -14.51 7.37
CA PRO A 31 8.55 -15.68 6.66
C PRO A 31 7.46 -16.28 5.77
N GLY A 32 7.78 -16.50 4.49
CA GLY A 32 6.84 -16.99 3.48
C GLY A 32 6.14 -15.91 2.65
N PHE A 33 6.31 -14.62 2.99
CA PHE A 33 5.79 -13.50 2.20
C PHE A 33 6.89 -12.90 1.31
N THR A 34 6.97 -13.33 0.05
CA THR A 34 7.95 -12.79 -0.92
C THR A 34 7.28 -11.88 -1.93
N VAL A 35 7.87 -10.73 -2.19
CA VAL A 35 7.39 -9.77 -3.20
C VAL A 35 8.44 -9.58 -4.28
N ALA A 36 8.11 -9.89 -5.54
CA ALA A 36 9.07 -9.96 -6.64
C ALA A 36 9.62 -8.59 -7.08
N SER A 37 8.85 -7.51 -6.93
CA SER A 37 9.29 -6.16 -7.31
C SER A 37 8.52 -5.07 -6.56
N PHE A 38 9.05 -3.85 -6.58
CA PHE A 38 8.38 -2.68 -5.98
C PHE A 38 6.95 -2.47 -6.52
N TRP A 39 6.71 -2.71 -7.81
CA TRP A 39 5.37 -2.60 -8.41
C TRP A 39 4.40 -3.65 -7.84
N TRP A 40 4.89 -4.87 -7.61
CA TRP A 40 4.10 -5.91 -6.93
C TRP A 40 3.84 -5.55 -5.45
N ALA A 41 4.79 -4.90 -4.77
CA ALA A 41 4.60 -4.43 -3.39
C ALA A 41 3.50 -3.37 -3.29
N LEU A 42 3.48 -2.46 -4.25
CA LEU A 42 2.52 -1.37 -4.32
C LEU A 42 1.11 -1.88 -4.64
N LEU A 43 0.98 -2.83 -5.58
CA LEU A 43 -0.30 -3.49 -5.88
C LEU A 43 -0.77 -4.36 -4.71
N PHE A 44 0.14 -5.06 -4.03
CA PHE A 44 -0.17 -5.84 -2.84
C PHE A 44 -0.75 -4.97 -1.72
N GLY A 45 -0.19 -3.78 -1.48
CA GLY A 45 -0.74 -2.84 -0.49
C GLY A 45 -2.20 -2.45 -0.77
N ILE A 46 -2.57 -2.29 -2.05
CA ILE A 46 -3.95 -2.03 -2.46
C ILE A 46 -4.83 -3.25 -2.21
N VAL A 47 -4.39 -4.44 -2.60
CA VAL A 47 -5.16 -5.69 -2.39
C VAL A 47 -5.36 -5.95 -0.90
N LEU A 48 -4.31 -5.77 -0.09
CA LEU A 48 -4.37 -5.88 1.37
C LEU A 48 -5.42 -4.93 1.95
N ALA A 49 -5.42 -3.66 1.53
CA ALA A 49 -6.41 -2.69 1.99
C ALA A 49 -7.85 -3.11 1.66
N ILE A 50 -8.08 -3.66 0.46
CA ILE A 50 -9.40 -4.19 0.07
C ILE A 50 -9.77 -5.40 0.93
N VAL A 51 -8.86 -6.36 1.11
CA VAL A 51 -9.11 -7.57 1.90
C VAL A 51 -9.39 -7.21 3.36
N SER A 52 -8.59 -6.32 3.97
CA SER A 52 -8.82 -5.82 5.32
C SER A 52 -10.18 -5.13 5.44
N TRP A 53 -10.55 -4.27 4.48
CA TRP A 53 -11.86 -3.62 4.48
C TRP A 53 -13.01 -4.62 4.43
N VAL A 54 -12.88 -5.68 3.63
CA VAL A 54 -13.87 -6.77 3.55
C VAL A 54 -13.91 -7.55 4.86
N LEU A 55 -12.77 -7.93 5.44
CA LEU A 55 -12.70 -8.67 6.71
C LEU A 55 -13.31 -7.87 7.86
N GLU A 56 -12.97 -6.58 7.98
CA GLU A 56 -13.56 -5.66 8.97
C GLU A 56 -15.07 -5.51 8.79
N ARG A 57 -15.57 -5.60 7.56
CA ARG A 57 -17.01 -5.56 7.27
C ARG A 57 -17.71 -6.78 7.85
N PHE A 58 -17.12 -7.97 7.72
CA PHE A 58 -17.68 -9.22 8.23
C PHE A 58 -17.62 -9.32 9.76
N GLU A 59 -16.52 -8.90 10.37
CA GLU A 59 -16.36 -8.91 11.84
C GLU A 59 -17.37 -7.99 12.55
N LYS A 60 -17.91 -7.00 11.82
CA LYS A 60 -18.90 -6.05 12.34
C LYS A 60 -20.36 -6.55 12.25
N GLU A 61 -20.61 -7.73 11.68
CA GLU A 61 -21.96 -8.31 11.55
C GLU A 61 -22.31 -9.36 12.62
N GLU A 62 -21.37 -9.75 13.50
CA GLU A 62 -21.65 -10.47 14.77
C GLU A 62 -21.76 -9.52 15.97
#